data_AF-L8G4H1-F1
#
_entry.id   AF-L8G4H1-F1
#
_cell.length_a   1.000
_cell.length_b   1.000
_cell.length_c   1.000
_cell.angle_alpha   90.00
_cell.angle_beta   90.00
_cell.angle_gamma   90.00
#
_symmetry.space_group_name_H-M   'P 1'
#
loop_
_entity.id
_entity.type
_entity.pdbx_description
1 polymer ?
#
loop_
_entity_poly.entity_id
_entity_poly.type
_entity_poly.pdbx_seq_one_letter_code
_entity_poly.pdbx_strand_id
1 'polypeptide(L)'
;MSIQTHPRQHATPPESFTSLPLTPPLTDKTTTSLVSRIIEEIKNRQEGRNLTSTPWAVYLLDLKGYQELQHELQRDESLWGFAQHKLRYDYFPSTSRLVLRMPTTLHEEFITSIVEEIQVQLKSIQNASAEFAKEIRSGGSASIKFADEEYGKHDPDAQFRHSKAQFPGIVIEVSYSQKRKDLERLADDYILGSDSDILVVVGLDIEYKTGKKATLSVWRPNIITNEAGEKELVAQLIVANQGFP
;
A
#
# COMPACT_ATOMS: atom_id res chain seq x y z
N MET A 1 36.56 26.98 -43.72
CA MET A 1 35.41 26.19 -44.19
C MET A 1 34.52 25.97 -42.99
N SER A 2 33.43 26.74 -42.93
CA SER A 2 32.51 26.82 -41.79
C SER A 2 31.43 25.76 -41.96
N ILE A 3 31.20 24.94 -40.93
CA ILE A 3 30.07 24.02 -40.88
C ILE A 3 28.96 24.69 -40.09
N GLN A 4 27.83 24.81 -40.79
CA GLN A 4 26.65 25.59 -40.48
C GLN A 4 25.78 24.85 -39.46
N THR A 5 25.46 25.53 -38.36
CA THR A 5 24.44 25.12 -37.39
C THR A 5 23.05 25.14 -38.04
N HIS A 6 22.25 24.11 -37.79
CA HIS A 6 20.81 24.13 -38.06
C HIS A 6 20.03 23.93 -36.75
N PRO A 7 19.13 24.85 -36.37
CA PRO A 7 18.36 24.79 -35.14
C PRO A 7 17.16 23.85 -35.31
N ARG A 8 16.88 23.01 -34.30
CA ARG A 8 15.59 22.30 -34.25
C ARG A 8 14.49 23.29 -33.90
N GLN A 9 13.51 23.33 -34.80
CA GLN A 9 12.41 24.28 -34.85
C GLN A 9 11.40 24.03 -33.72
N HIS A 10 10.93 25.14 -33.15
CA HIS A 10 9.70 25.24 -32.38
C HIS A 10 8.50 24.83 -33.25
N ALA A 11 7.59 24.02 -32.68
CA ALA A 11 6.21 23.91 -33.13
C ALA A 11 5.28 23.78 -31.91
N THR A 12 4.27 24.64 -31.85
CA THR A 12 3.10 24.66 -30.94
C THR A 12 1.81 24.42 -31.76
N PRO A 13 0.61 24.22 -31.18
CA PRO A 13 -0.21 22.98 -31.26
C PRO A 13 -1.56 23.15 -32.01
N PRO A 14 -2.51 22.19 -31.88
CA PRO A 14 -3.86 22.58 -31.44
C PRO A 14 -4.45 21.62 -30.37
N GLU A 15 -4.98 22.10 -29.23
CA GLU A 15 -6.42 22.41 -28.95
C GLU A 15 -7.37 21.25 -29.29
N SER A 16 -8.31 20.73 -28.48
CA SER A 16 -9.10 21.13 -27.30
C SER A 16 -9.59 19.81 -26.64
N PHE A 17 -10.00 19.68 -25.37
CA PHE A 17 -11.12 20.35 -24.70
C PHE A 17 -10.88 20.39 -23.18
N THR A 18 -10.57 21.58 -22.65
CA THR A 18 -10.78 21.91 -21.24
C THR A 18 -11.99 22.83 -21.18
N SER A 19 -13.16 22.24 -20.97
CA SER A 19 -14.32 22.98 -20.47
C SER A 19 -14.91 22.18 -19.31
N LEU A 20 -14.18 22.15 -18.20
CA LEU A 20 -14.81 21.92 -16.89
C LEU A 20 -15.31 23.28 -16.39
N PRO A 21 -16.51 23.37 -15.78
CA PRO A 21 -17.02 24.63 -15.28
C PRO A 21 -16.05 25.22 -14.28
N LEU A 22 -15.74 26.51 -14.44
CA LEU A 22 -15.04 27.33 -13.47
C LEU A 22 -15.80 27.30 -12.13
N THR A 23 -15.39 26.44 -11.21
CA THR A 23 -15.69 26.63 -9.79
C THR A 23 -14.71 27.67 -9.22
N PRO A 24 -15.19 28.60 -8.38
CA PRO A 24 -14.39 29.72 -7.86
C PRO A 24 -13.20 29.23 -7.02
N PRO A 25 -12.17 30.08 -6.81
CA PRO A 25 -10.91 29.67 -6.20
C PRO A 25 -11.14 29.07 -4.82
N LEU A 26 -10.55 27.90 -4.57
CA LEU A 26 -10.61 27.20 -3.28
C LEU A 26 -9.70 27.94 -2.29
N THR A 27 -10.21 29.03 -1.72
CA THR A 27 -9.62 29.79 -0.63
C THR A 27 -9.47 28.90 0.61
N ASP A 28 -8.25 28.77 1.14
CA ASP A 28 -7.86 28.34 2.49
C ASP A 28 -8.92 27.61 3.34
N LYS A 29 -9.36 26.42 2.91
CA LYS A 29 -10.06 25.49 3.81
C LYS A 29 -9.01 24.60 4.46
N THR A 30 -8.58 25.09 5.62
CA THR A 30 -7.55 24.57 6.53
C THR A 30 -7.60 23.06 6.72
N THR A 31 -6.44 22.44 6.91
CA THR A 31 -6.23 21.01 7.25
C THR A 31 -7.23 20.49 8.29
N THR A 32 -7.60 21.32 9.27
CA THR A 32 -8.62 21.06 10.29
C THR A 32 -9.99 20.67 9.70
N SER A 33 -10.40 21.31 8.61
CA SER A 33 -11.66 21.00 7.92
C SER A 33 -11.62 19.63 7.22
N LEU A 34 -10.44 19.21 6.74
CA LEU A 34 -10.25 17.90 6.13
C LEU A 34 -10.20 16.80 7.19
N VAL A 35 -9.44 16.99 8.27
CA VAL A 35 -9.38 16.06 9.41
C VAL A 35 -10.78 15.79 9.94
N SER A 36 -11.60 16.85 10.11
CA SER A 36 -12.99 16.72 10.54
C SER A 36 -13.83 15.84 9.61
N ARG A 37 -13.68 16.01 8.28
CA ARG A 37 -14.37 15.17 7.28
C ARG A 37 -13.92 13.72 7.31
N ILE A 38 -12.63 13.47 7.54
CA ILE A 38 -12.09 12.11 7.66
C ILE A 38 -12.65 11.43 8.93
N ILE A 39 -12.67 12.14 10.05
CA ILE A 39 -13.27 11.65 11.30
C ILE A 39 -14.76 11.30 11.11
N GLU A 40 -15.51 12.15 10.41
CA GLU A 40 -16.92 11.90 10.10
C GLU A 40 -17.10 10.64 9.24
N GLU A 41 -16.27 10.44 8.21
CA GLU A 41 -16.26 9.21 7.42
C GLU A 41 -15.97 7.97 8.29
N ILE A 42 -14.98 8.04 9.20
CA ILE A 42 -14.64 6.92 10.08
C ILE A 42 -15.81 6.60 11.02
N LYS A 43 -16.49 7.62 11.57
CA LYS A 43 -17.71 7.44 12.39
C LYS A 43 -18.83 6.78 11.60
N ASN A 44 -19.07 7.24 10.37
CA ASN A 44 -20.07 6.63 9.49
C ASN A 44 -19.78 5.14 9.25
N ARG A 45 -18.51 4.78 9.02
CA ARG A 45 -18.09 3.37 8.88
C ARG A 45 -18.28 2.56 10.16
N GLN A 46 -17.96 3.13 11.32
CA GLN A 46 -18.16 2.49 12.62
C GLN A 46 -19.63 2.13 12.87
N GLU A 47 -20.55 3.00 12.45
CA GLU A 47 -21.99 2.81 12.60
C GLU A 47 -22.62 1.98 11.47
N GLY A 48 -21.82 1.49 10.53
CA GLY A 48 -22.30 0.75 9.36
C GLY A 48 -23.06 1.61 8.33
N ARG A 49 -23.00 2.94 8.47
CA ARG A 49 -23.56 3.90 7.51
C ARG A 49 -22.64 4.00 6.30
N ASN A 50 -22.84 3.11 5.34
CA ASN A 50 -22.03 3.09 4.13
C ASN A 50 -22.50 4.18 3.15
N LEU A 51 -21.98 5.41 3.28
CA LEU A 51 -22.28 6.52 2.37
C LEU A 51 -21.51 6.43 1.05
N THR A 52 -20.41 5.68 1.01
CA THR A 52 -19.58 5.52 -0.18
C THR A 52 -19.26 4.05 -0.46
N SER A 53 -19.83 3.52 -1.54
CA SER A 53 -19.51 2.17 -2.06
C SER A 53 -18.05 2.04 -2.54
N THR A 54 -17.22 3.08 -2.40
CA THR A 54 -15.83 3.08 -2.84
C THR A 54 -14.96 2.26 -1.89
N PRO A 55 -14.37 1.14 -2.35
CA PRO A 55 -13.58 0.28 -1.47
C PRO A 55 -12.31 0.95 -0.94
N TRP A 56 -11.89 2.09 -1.53
CA TRP A 56 -10.72 2.85 -1.12
C TRP A 56 -11.07 4.34 -1.20
N ALA A 57 -11.16 5.01 -0.05
CA ALA A 57 -11.30 6.46 0.01
C ALA A 57 -9.91 7.07 0.19
N VAL A 58 -9.51 7.97 -0.72
CA VAL A 58 -8.17 8.60 -0.73
C VAL A 58 -8.31 10.06 -0.34
N TYR A 59 -7.51 10.50 0.62
CA TYR A 59 -7.45 11.87 1.10
C TYR A 59 -6.03 12.40 0.97
N LEU A 60 -5.87 13.60 0.42
CA LEU A 60 -4.59 14.32 0.45
C LEU A 60 -4.41 14.91 1.85
N LEU A 61 -3.59 14.27 2.67
CA LEU A 61 -3.37 14.61 4.07
C LEU A 61 -1.86 14.66 4.31
N ASP A 62 -1.34 15.81 4.73
CA ASP A 62 0.08 15.95 5.06
C ASP A 62 0.39 15.36 6.45
N LEU A 63 1.67 15.32 6.81
CA LEU A 63 2.11 14.69 8.06
C LEU A 63 1.48 15.37 9.28
N LYS A 64 1.37 16.70 9.25
CA LYS A 64 0.73 17.48 10.31
C LYS A 64 -0.75 17.13 10.44
N GLY A 65 -1.48 17.08 9.33
CA GLY A 65 -2.88 16.68 9.29
C GLY A 65 -3.09 15.24 9.74
N TYR A 66 -2.15 14.34 9.43
CA TYR A 66 -2.19 12.96 9.92
C TYR A 66 -1.97 12.87 11.42
N GLN A 67 -1.02 13.62 11.98
CA GLN A 67 -0.82 13.72 13.43
C GLN A 67 -2.05 14.32 14.13
N GLU A 68 -2.65 15.36 13.56
CA GLU A 68 -3.92 15.92 14.03
C GLU A 68 -5.04 14.87 14.01
N LEU A 69 -5.19 14.12 12.92
CA LEU A 69 -6.16 13.03 12.81
C LEU A 69 -5.95 11.97 13.89
N GLN A 70 -4.70 11.53 14.12
CA GLN A 70 -4.38 10.58 15.17
C GLN A 70 -4.76 11.10 16.55
N HIS A 71 -4.48 12.37 16.83
CA HIS A 71 -4.85 13.01 18.08
C HIS A 71 -6.38 13.10 18.24
N GLU A 72 -7.12 13.44 17.19
CA GLU A 72 -8.59 13.46 17.23
C GLU A 72 -9.19 12.07 17.48
N LEU A 73 -8.64 11.03 16.84
CA LEU A 73 -9.09 9.65 17.05
C LEU A 73 -8.90 9.24 18.52
N GLN A 74 -7.75 9.57 19.13
CA GLN A 74 -7.45 9.22 20.52
C GLN A 74 -8.32 9.91 21.57
N ARG A 75 -9.00 11.02 21.22
CA ARG A 75 -9.93 11.72 22.14
C ARG A 75 -11.23 10.95 22.38
N ASP A 76 -11.59 10.05 21.47
CA ASP A 76 -12.81 9.24 21.54
C ASP A 76 -12.40 7.76 21.64
N GLU A 77 -12.53 7.17 22.83
CA GLU A 77 -12.08 5.80 23.11
C GLU A 77 -12.75 4.76 22.20
N SER A 78 -14.03 4.96 21.88
CA SER A 78 -14.79 4.08 20.99
C SER A 78 -14.27 4.17 19.56
N LEU A 79 -14.10 5.39 19.06
CA LEU A 79 -13.61 5.64 17.71
C LEU A 79 -12.15 5.20 17.56
N TRP A 80 -11.33 5.41 18.59
CA TRP A 80 -9.95 4.94 18.66
C TRP A 80 -9.87 3.42 18.61
N GLY A 81 -10.68 2.75 19.44
CA GLY A 81 -10.78 1.28 19.44
C GLY A 81 -11.19 0.74 18.06
N PHE A 82 -12.15 1.39 17.40
CA PHE A 82 -12.53 1.05 16.03
C PHE A 82 -11.38 1.29 15.04
N ALA A 83 -10.72 2.45 15.09
CA ALA A 83 -9.62 2.80 14.20
C ALA A 83 -8.42 1.84 14.33
N GLN A 84 -8.14 1.36 15.54
CA GLN A 84 -7.03 0.43 15.81
C GLN A 84 -7.33 -1.01 15.38
N HIS A 85 -8.58 -1.47 15.53
CA HIS A 85 -8.89 -2.90 15.45
C HIS A 85 -9.81 -3.30 14.29
N LYS A 86 -10.50 -2.32 13.67
CA LYS A 86 -11.54 -2.57 12.67
C LYS A 86 -11.35 -1.77 11.39
N LEU A 87 -10.88 -0.54 11.50
CA LEU A 87 -10.57 0.29 10.33
C LEU A 87 -9.29 -0.21 9.67
N ARG A 88 -9.33 -0.41 8.36
CA ARG A 88 -8.14 -0.66 7.53
C ARG A 88 -7.70 0.65 6.90
N TYR A 89 -6.47 1.06 7.14
CA TYR A 89 -5.97 2.28 6.51
C TYR A 89 -4.45 2.31 6.45
N ASP A 90 -3.97 2.98 5.40
CA ASP A 90 -2.57 3.25 5.13
C ASP A 90 -2.34 4.76 5.07
N TYR A 91 -1.19 5.19 5.58
CA TYR A 91 -0.72 6.57 5.41
C TYR A 91 0.61 6.56 4.68
N PHE A 92 0.72 7.40 3.64
CA PHE A 92 1.85 7.50 2.74
C PHE A 92 2.45 8.91 2.81
N PRO A 93 3.44 9.15 3.70
CA PRO A 93 4.02 10.45 3.94
C PRO A 93 4.61 11.09 2.67
N SER A 94 5.35 10.32 1.88
CA SER A 94 6.01 10.74 0.64
C SER A 94 5.04 11.36 -0.38
N THR A 95 3.78 10.95 -0.36
CA THR A 95 2.73 11.48 -1.25
C THR A 95 1.66 12.28 -0.52
N SER A 96 1.79 12.47 0.79
CA SER A 96 0.79 13.09 1.67
C SER A 96 -0.60 12.51 1.43
N ARG A 97 -0.74 11.18 1.54
CA ARG A 97 -1.99 10.47 1.28
C ARG A 97 -2.40 9.58 2.44
N LEU A 98 -3.65 9.73 2.88
CA LEU A 98 -4.35 8.75 3.70
C LEU A 98 -5.30 7.94 2.82
N VAL A 99 -5.26 6.63 2.96
CA VAL A 99 -6.16 5.71 2.27
C VAL A 99 -6.97 4.92 3.29
N LEU A 100 -8.28 5.10 3.31
CA LEU A 100 -9.19 4.27 4.09
C LEU A 100 -9.68 3.10 3.22
N ARG A 101 -9.26 1.89 3.57
CA ARG A 101 -9.60 0.64 2.87
C ARG A 101 -10.90 0.05 3.43
N MET A 102 -11.71 -0.50 2.53
CA MET A 102 -12.84 -1.38 2.82
C MET A 102 -12.58 -2.69 2.09
N PRO A 103 -12.16 -3.74 2.81
CA PRO A 103 -12.08 -5.07 2.24
C PRO A 103 -13.46 -5.52 1.75
N THR A 104 -13.48 -6.26 0.64
CA THR A 104 -14.70 -6.90 0.13
C THR A 104 -14.71 -8.37 0.58
N THR A 105 -15.88 -9.00 0.64
CA THR A 105 -15.98 -10.43 1.01
C THR A 105 -15.07 -11.30 0.14
N LEU A 106 -15.06 -11.06 -1.16
CA LEU A 106 -14.21 -11.82 -2.09
C LEU A 106 -12.71 -11.56 -1.87
N HIS A 107 -12.32 -10.34 -1.49
CA HIS A 107 -10.93 -10.03 -1.13
C HIS A 107 -10.49 -10.80 0.13
N GLU A 108 -11.33 -10.83 1.17
CA GLU A 108 -11.06 -11.56 2.42
C GLU A 108 -11.05 -13.08 2.22
N GLU A 109 -11.99 -13.62 1.44
CA GLU A 109 -12.03 -15.05 1.08
C GLU A 109 -10.78 -15.47 0.28
N PHE A 110 -10.34 -14.62 -0.64
CA PHE A 110 -9.14 -14.87 -1.45
C PHE A 110 -7.88 -14.89 -0.59
N ILE A 111 -7.71 -13.90 0.31
CA ILE A 111 -6.60 -13.87 1.26
C ILE A 111 -6.62 -15.09 2.18
N THR A 112 -7.79 -15.42 2.74
CA THR A 112 -7.95 -16.58 3.63
C THR A 112 -7.50 -17.86 2.94
N SER A 113 -7.94 -18.09 1.70
CA SER A 113 -7.58 -19.27 0.92
C SER A 113 -6.06 -19.37 0.69
N ILE A 114 -5.41 -18.26 0.37
CA ILE A 114 -3.95 -18.22 0.17
C ILE A 114 -3.21 -18.48 1.47
N VAL A 115 -3.64 -17.86 2.57
CA VAL A 115 -3.01 -18.05 3.88
C VAL A 115 -3.12 -19.49 4.34
N GLU A 116 -4.29 -20.12 4.18
CA GLU A 116 -4.52 -21.53 4.51
C GLU A 116 -3.59 -22.45 3.70
N GLU A 117 -3.51 -22.25 2.38
CA GLU A 117 -2.65 -23.07 1.51
C GLU A 117 -1.16 -22.94 1.88
N ILE A 118 -0.67 -21.71 2.11
CA ILE A 118 0.72 -21.50 2.55
C ILE A 118 0.97 -22.20 3.89
N GLN A 119 0.03 -22.13 4.84
CA GLN A 119 0.17 -22.81 6.13
C GLN A 119 0.18 -24.34 5.97
N VAL A 120 -0.62 -24.91 5.07
CA VAL A 120 -0.59 -26.34 4.74
C VAL A 120 0.78 -26.73 4.19
N GLN A 121 1.31 -25.95 3.23
CA GLN A 121 2.63 -26.22 2.65
C GLN A 121 3.75 -26.09 3.69
N LEU A 122 3.73 -25.08 4.55
CA LEU A 122 4.69 -24.92 5.65
C LEU A 122 4.71 -26.15 6.58
N LYS A 123 3.53 -26.68 6.94
CA LYS A 123 3.41 -27.89 7.78
C LYS A 123 3.91 -29.16 7.09
N SER A 124 3.91 -29.18 5.76
CA SER A 124 4.37 -30.33 4.97
C SER A 124 5.89 -30.41 4.82
N ILE A 125 6.63 -29.36 5.18
CA ILE A 125 8.09 -29.32 5.08
C ILE A 125 8.70 -30.30 6.11
N GLN A 126 9.36 -31.35 5.61
CA GLN A 126 10.00 -32.39 6.42
C GLN A 126 11.53 -32.52 6.18
N ASN A 127 12.10 -31.62 5.38
CA ASN A 127 13.53 -31.62 5.08
C ASN A 127 14.34 -30.85 6.15
N ALA A 128 15.59 -30.50 5.83
CA ALA A 128 16.48 -29.76 6.73
C ALA A 128 15.90 -28.41 7.24
N SER A 129 14.88 -27.86 6.58
CA SER A 129 14.20 -26.62 6.96
C SER A 129 12.97 -26.82 7.85
N ALA A 130 12.64 -28.05 8.24
CA ALA A 130 11.41 -28.34 8.99
C ALA A 130 11.29 -27.57 10.31
N GLU A 131 12.37 -27.50 11.11
CA GLU A 131 12.35 -26.75 12.38
C GLU A 131 12.18 -25.25 12.17
N PHE A 132 12.79 -24.69 11.12
CA PHE A 132 12.58 -23.29 10.74
C PHE A 132 11.13 -23.04 10.30
N ALA A 133 10.57 -23.93 9.46
CA ALA A 133 9.20 -23.80 8.95
C ALA A 133 8.14 -23.85 10.06
N LYS A 134 8.33 -24.70 11.08
CA LYS A 134 7.43 -24.79 12.25
C LYS A 134 7.35 -23.50 13.06
N GLU A 135 8.39 -22.67 13.02
CA GLU A 135 8.45 -21.39 13.72
C GLU A 135 7.86 -20.22 12.92
N ILE A 136 7.43 -20.45 11.68
CA ILE A 136 6.74 -19.45 10.85
C ILE A 136 5.25 -19.45 11.14
N ARG A 137 4.68 -18.28 11.40
CA ARG A 137 3.25 -18.09 11.68
C ARG A 137 2.68 -17.00 10.77
N SER A 138 1.40 -17.13 10.43
CA SER A 138 0.67 -16.01 9.83
C SER A 138 0.43 -14.94 10.90
N GLY A 139 0.79 -13.70 10.59
CA GLY A 139 0.44 -12.52 11.37
C GLY A 139 -0.85 -11.84 10.89
N GLY A 140 -1.48 -12.40 9.84
CA GLY A 140 -2.59 -11.76 9.14
C GLY A 140 -2.27 -10.31 8.83
N SER A 141 -3.19 -9.44 9.20
CA SER A 141 -3.15 -8.01 8.93
C SER A 141 -2.62 -7.15 10.08
N ALA A 142 -1.78 -7.70 10.96
CA ALA A 142 -1.22 -6.93 12.06
C ALA A 142 -0.38 -5.77 11.54
N SER A 143 -0.57 -4.57 12.10
CA SER A 143 0.10 -3.35 11.64
C SER A 143 1.62 -3.45 11.73
N ILE A 144 2.28 -2.95 10.69
CA ILE A 144 3.73 -2.76 10.63
C ILE A 144 4.03 -1.27 10.79
N LYS A 145 4.96 -0.95 11.68
CA LYS A 145 5.46 0.40 11.91
C LYS A 145 6.97 0.39 11.71
N PHE A 146 7.47 1.34 10.93
CA PHE A 146 8.89 1.48 10.68
C PHE A 146 9.52 2.48 11.65
N ALA A 147 10.83 2.40 11.80
CA ALA A 147 11.59 3.34 12.63
C ALA A 147 11.65 4.72 11.99
N ASP A 148 11.77 4.77 10.67
CA ASP A 148 11.70 5.98 9.87
C ASP A 148 10.24 6.28 9.53
N GLU A 149 9.77 7.45 9.97
CA GLU A 149 8.40 7.90 9.77
C GLU A 149 8.06 8.15 8.28
N GLU A 150 9.05 8.29 7.39
CA GLU A 150 8.85 8.49 5.95
C GLU A 150 8.10 7.33 5.27
N TYR A 151 8.31 6.11 5.76
CA TYR A 151 7.62 4.92 5.25
C TYR A 151 6.24 4.71 5.87
N GLY A 152 5.91 5.44 6.95
CA GLY A 152 4.58 5.43 7.55
C GLY A 152 4.21 4.11 8.25
N LYS A 153 2.90 3.89 8.35
CA LYS A 153 2.30 2.71 8.98
C LYS A 153 1.44 2.00 7.94
N HIS A 154 1.59 0.68 7.86
CA HIS A 154 0.82 -0.17 6.96
C HIS A 154 0.12 -1.31 7.67
N ASP A 155 -1.06 -1.66 7.15
CA ASP A 155 -1.78 -2.87 7.52
C ASP A 155 -1.77 -3.82 6.32
N PRO A 156 -0.84 -4.79 6.25
CA PRO A 156 -0.80 -5.72 5.14
C PRO A 156 -2.08 -6.57 5.08
N ASP A 157 -2.40 -7.11 3.90
CA ASP A 157 -3.52 -8.05 3.80
C ASP A 157 -3.18 -9.40 4.46
N ALA A 158 -1.93 -9.87 4.28
CA ALA A 158 -1.38 -10.97 5.05
C ALA A 158 0.14 -10.83 5.25
N GLN A 159 0.66 -11.50 6.27
CA GLN A 159 2.09 -11.57 6.51
C GLN A 159 2.49 -12.91 7.14
N PHE A 160 3.72 -13.34 6.90
CA PHE A 160 4.31 -14.51 7.54
C PHE A 160 5.59 -14.12 8.28
N ARG A 161 5.62 -14.42 9.58
CA ARG A 161 6.69 -14.04 10.49
C ARG A 161 7.27 -15.25 11.19
N HIS A 162 8.59 -15.32 11.21
CA HIS A 162 9.31 -16.28 12.03
C HIS A 162 9.33 -15.80 13.49
N SER A 163 9.19 -16.73 14.45
CA SER A 163 9.03 -16.41 15.88
C SER A 163 10.12 -15.51 16.47
N LYS A 164 11.34 -15.59 15.91
CA LYS A 164 12.53 -14.84 16.33
C LYS A 164 12.79 -13.54 15.55
N ALA A 165 12.03 -13.27 14.49
CA ALA A 165 12.24 -12.09 13.65
C ALA A 165 11.49 -10.87 14.20
N GLN A 166 12.03 -9.66 14.02
CA GLN A 166 11.34 -8.41 14.38
C GLN A 166 10.21 -8.09 13.41
N PHE A 167 10.51 -8.10 12.10
CA PHE A 167 9.55 -7.92 11.02
C PHE A 167 9.08 -9.27 10.45
N PRO A 168 7.94 -9.32 9.74
CA PRO A 168 7.62 -10.48 8.92
C PRO A 168 8.67 -10.68 7.81
N GLY A 169 8.93 -11.93 7.43
CA GLY A 169 9.81 -12.20 6.28
C GLY A 169 9.08 -12.07 4.94
N ILE A 170 7.74 -12.20 4.96
CA ILE A 170 6.88 -12.11 3.77
C ILE A 170 5.68 -11.22 4.08
N VAL A 171 5.37 -10.30 3.18
CA VAL A 171 4.14 -9.51 3.15
C VAL A 171 3.36 -9.81 1.87
N ILE A 172 2.04 -9.88 1.97
CA ILE A 172 1.11 -10.07 0.85
C ILE A 172 0.12 -8.90 0.83
N GLU A 173 -0.04 -8.29 -0.35
CA GLU A 173 -1.01 -7.24 -0.65
C GLU A 173 -1.85 -7.65 -1.84
N VAL A 174 -3.16 -7.41 -1.77
CA VAL A 174 -4.09 -7.65 -2.87
C VAL A 174 -4.60 -6.31 -3.40
N SER A 175 -4.34 -6.07 -4.68
CA SER A 175 -4.86 -4.91 -5.41
C SER A 175 -6.03 -5.27 -6.31
N TYR A 176 -6.78 -4.24 -6.68
CA TYR A 176 -7.75 -4.29 -7.77
C TYR A 176 -7.09 -3.75 -9.04
N SER A 177 -7.50 -4.25 -10.22
CA SER A 177 -6.87 -3.94 -11.52
C SER A 177 -6.68 -2.45 -11.86
N GLN A 178 -7.43 -1.56 -11.21
CA GLN A 178 -7.30 -0.10 -11.38
C GLN A 178 -6.10 0.51 -10.62
N LYS A 179 -5.42 -0.26 -9.75
CA LYS A 179 -4.52 0.27 -8.70
C LYS A 179 -3.18 -0.48 -8.59
N ARG A 180 -2.78 -1.21 -9.63
CA ARG A 180 -1.49 -1.92 -9.71
C ARG A 180 -0.28 -1.06 -9.32
N LYS A 181 -0.32 0.24 -9.63
CA LYS A 181 0.76 1.20 -9.34
C LYS A 181 1.01 1.40 -7.85
N ASP A 182 0.05 1.07 -6.98
CA ASP A 182 0.24 1.16 -5.54
C ASP A 182 1.04 -0.02 -4.98
N LEU A 183 1.10 -1.17 -5.67
CA LEU A 183 1.83 -2.35 -5.18
C LEU A 183 3.36 -2.17 -5.25
N GLU A 184 3.87 -1.54 -6.29
CA GLU A 184 5.31 -1.27 -6.43
C GLU A 184 5.77 -0.33 -5.31
N ARG A 185 5.02 0.74 -5.06
CA ARG A 185 5.29 1.68 -3.98
C ARG A 185 5.19 1.03 -2.60
N LEU A 186 4.19 0.18 -2.38
CA LEU A 186 4.09 -0.60 -1.13
C LEU A 186 5.30 -1.54 -0.97
N ALA A 187 5.79 -2.13 -2.06
CA ALA A 187 6.98 -2.96 -2.00
C ALA A 187 8.22 -2.17 -1.59
N ASP A 188 8.40 -0.96 -2.11
CA ASP A 188 9.43 -0.02 -1.65
C ASP A 188 9.25 0.28 -0.16
N ASP A 189 8.05 0.71 0.26
CA ASP A 189 7.78 1.08 1.65
C ASP A 189 8.10 -0.07 2.62
N TYR A 190 7.68 -1.30 2.31
CA TYR A 190 7.97 -2.48 3.12
C TYR A 190 9.46 -2.86 3.13
N ILE A 191 10.12 -2.94 1.97
CA ILE A 191 11.49 -3.43 1.87
C ILE A 191 12.48 -2.40 2.41
N LEU A 192 12.32 -1.13 2.03
CA LEU A 192 13.21 -0.04 2.45
C LEU A 192 12.94 0.35 3.91
N GLY A 193 11.67 0.48 4.30
CA GLY A 193 11.30 0.86 5.68
C GLY A 193 11.68 -0.17 6.74
N SER A 194 11.86 -1.43 6.35
CA SER A 194 12.36 -2.50 7.22
C SER A 194 13.88 -2.73 7.10
N ASP A 195 14.60 -1.92 6.32
CA ASP A 195 16.03 -2.13 6.03
C ASP A 195 16.34 -3.57 5.57
N SER A 196 15.53 -4.10 4.65
CA SER A 196 15.57 -5.48 4.15
C SER A 196 15.21 -6.60 5.12
N ASP A 197 14.68 -6.33 6.32
CA ASP A 197 14.17 -7.40 7.19
C ASP A 197 12.90 -8.07 6.60
N ILE A 198 12.12 -7.32 5.81
CA ILE A 198 11.05 -7.88 4.95
C ILE A 198 11.68 -8.30 3.62
N LEU A 199 11.83 -9.61 3.42
CA LEU A 199 12.59 -10.18 2.29
C LEU A 199 11.78 -10.44 1.03
N VAL A 200 10.45 -10.50 1.15
CA VAL A 200 9.54 -10.77 0.03
C VAL A 200 8.26 -9.97 0.20
N VAL A 201 7.92 -9.19 -0.83
CA VAL A 201 6.58 -8.60 -0.96
C VAL A 201 5.88 -9.26 -2.14
N VAL A 202 4.68 -9.76 -1.89
CA VAL A 202 3.83 -10.43 -2.87
C VAL A 202 2.63 -9.54 -3.17
N GLY A 203 2.50 -9.12 -4.43
CA GLY A 203 1.36 -8.35 -4.90
C GLY A 203 0.44 -9.22 -5.75
N LEU A 204 -0.83 -9.27 -5.38
CA LEU A 204 -1.86 -10.04 -6.06
C LEU A 204 -2.87 -9.09 -6.67
N ASP A 205 -2.86 -8.95 -7.99
CA ASP A 205 -3.80 -8.08 -8.69
C ASP A 205 -4.96 -8.91 -9.23
N ILE A 206 -6.16 -8.63 -8.74
CA ILE A 206 -7.38 -9.36 -9.06
C ILE A 206 -8.40 -8.46 -9.77
N GLU A 207 -8.89 -8.94 -10.91
CA GLU A 207 -9.90 -8.26 -11.72
C GLU A 207 -11.31 -8.78 -11.39
N TYR A 208 -12.23 -7.87 -11.07
CA TYR A 208 -13.56 -8.23 -10.58
C TYR A 208 -14.68 -8.08 -11.62
N LYS A 209 -14.52 -7.17 -12.59
CA LYS A 209 -15.66 -6.69 -13.41
C LYS A 209 -15.68 -7.26 -14.82
N THR A 210 -14.54 -7.59 -15.40
CA THR A 210 -14.40 -7.80 -16.85
C THR A 210 -13.68 -9.10 -17.22
N GLY A 211 -13.00 -9.75 -16.26
CA GLY A 211 -12.41 -11.08 -16.42
C GLY A 211 -12.02 -11.62 -15.06
N LYS A 212 -12.14 -12.94 -14.84
CA LYS A 212 -11.62 -13.62 -13.64
C LYS A 212 -10.10 -13.76 -13.75
N LYS A 213 -9.39 -12.65 -13.93
CA LYS A 213 -7.93 -12.63 -14.07
C LYS A 213 -7.33 -12.26 -12.73
N ALA A 214 -6.38 -13.07 -12.31
CA ALA A 214 -5.52 -12.81 -11.17
C ALA A 214 -4.08 -12.83 -11.68
N THR A 215 -3.26 -11.87 -11.23
CA THR A 215 -1.82 -11.86 -11.51
C THR A 215 -1.02 -11.71 -10.24
N LEU A 216 0.15 -12.35 -10.23
CA LEU A 216 1.12 -12.34 -9.15
C LEU A 216 2.33 -11.50 -9.56
N SER A 217 2.74 -10.59 -8.69
CA SER A 217 4.02 -9.90 -8.75
C SER A 217 4.80 -10.14 -7.45
N VAL A 218 6.13 -10.23 -7.55
CA VAL A 218 7.00 -10.46 -6.40
C VAL A 218 8.17 -9.50 -6.43
N TRP A 219 8.41 -8.83 -5.31
CA TRP A 219 9.56 -7.96 -5.08
C TRP A 219 10.47 -8.53 -3.99
N ARG A 220 11.78 -8.31 -4.13
CA ARG A 220 12.80 -8.67 -3.15
C ARG A 220 13.84 -7.56 -2.99
N PRO A 221 14.49 -7.43 -1.83
CA PRO A 221 15.60 -6.52 -1.66
C PRO A 221 16.74 -6.87 -2.60
N ASN A 222 17.31 -5.85 -3.24
CA ASN A 222 18.55 -5.96 -4.01
C ASN A 222 19.45 -4.76 -3.72
N ILE A 223 20.76 -4.97 -3.74
CA ILE A 223 21.73 -3.89 -3.62
C ILE A 223 22.27 -3.60 -5.02
N ILE A 224 22.01 -2.41 -5.52
CA ILE A 224 22.51 -1.91 -6.81
C ILE A 224 23.60 -0.86 -6.59
N THR A 225 24.36 -0.56 -7.64
CA THR A 225 25.27 0.59 -7.67
C THR A 225 24.60 1.75 -8.39
N ASN A 226 24.45 2.89 -7.74
CA ASN A 226 23.83 4.09 -8.31
C ASN A 226 24.81 4.83 -9.25
N GLU A 227 24.34 5.92 -9.90
CA GLU A 227 25.16 6.71 -10.83
C GLU A 227 26.39 7.35 -10.18
N ALA A 228 26.36 7.57 -8.86
CA ALA A 228 27.48 8.08 -8.07
C ALA A 228 28.48 6.99 -7.66
N GLY A 229 28.22 5.72 -7.99
CA GLY A 229 29.06 4.58 -7.61
C GLY A 229 28.79 4.05 -6.19
N GLU A 230 27.74 4.52 -5.53
CA GLU A 230 27.38 4.13 -4.17
C GLU A 230 26.43 2.91 -4.17
N LYS A 231 26.46 2.12 -3.09
CA LYS A 231 25.56 0.99 -2.92
C LYS A 231 24.20 1.48 -2.42
N GLU A 232 23.14 1.09 -3.11
CA GLU A 232 21.77 1.49 -2.82
C GLU A 232 20.87 0.26 -2.69
N LEU A 233 20.05 0.22 -1.64
CA LEU A 233 19.02 -0.80 -1.46
C LEU A 233 17.79 -0.42 -2.29
N VAL A 234 17.26 -1.37 -3.06
CA VAL A 234 16.04 -1.20 -3.86
C VAL A 234 15.10 -2.40 -3.72
N ALA A 235 13.79 -2.16 -3.85
CA ALA A 235 12.82 -3.24 -4.04
C ALA A 235 12.81 -3.67 -5.51
N GLN A 236 13.47 -4.78 -5.83
CA GLN A 236 13.53 -5.28 -7.20
C GLN A 236 12.33 -6.18 -7.52
N LEU A 237 11.56 -5.83 -8.54
CA LEU A 237 10.54 -6.70 -9.13
C LEU A 237 11.21 -7.90 -9.82
N ILE A 238 11.02 -9.10 -9.26
CA ILE A 238 11.60 -10.34 -9.79
C ILE A 238 10.60 -11.20 -10.58
N VAL A 239 9.30 -11.05 -10.29
CA VAL A 239 8.21 -11.69 -11.02
C VAL A 239 7.21 -10.60 -11.33
N ALA A 240 6.91 -10.41 -12.62
CA ALA A 240 5.99 -9.38 -13.07
C ALA A 240 4.72 -10.02 -13.62
N ASN A 241 3.59 -9.78 -12.94
CA ASN A 241 2.25 -9.93 -13.51
C ASN A 241 1.95 -11.36 -14.00
N GLN A 242 2.51 -12.37 -13.33
CA GLN A 242 2.34 -13.76 -13.69
C GLN A 242 0.88 -14.17 -13.51
N GLY A 243 0.21 -14.55 -14.60
CA GLY A 243 -1.15 -15.07 -14.55
C GLY A 243 -1.21 -16.45 -13.89
N PHE A 244 -2.30 -16.72 -13.19
CA PHE A 244 -2.62 -18.09 -12.77
C PHE A 244 -3.20 -18.87 -13.97
N PRO A 245 -2.86 -20.17 -14.11
CA PRO A 245 -3.31 -21.02 -15.21
C PRO A 245 -4.83 -21.26 -15.21
#